data_AF-A0A3L9H8U0-F1
#
_entry.id   AF-A0A3L9H8U0-F1
#
_cell.length_a   1.000
_cell.length_b   1.000
_cell.length_c   1.000
_cell.angle_alpha   90.00
_cell.angle_beta   90.00
_cell.angle_gamma   90.00
#
_symmetry.space_group_name_H-M   'P 1'
#
loop_
_entity.id
_entity.type
_entity.pdbx_description
1 polymer ?
#
loop_
_entity_poly.entity_id
_entity_poly.type
_entity_poly.pdbx_seq_one_letter_code
_entity_poly.pdbx_strand_id
1 'polypeptide(L)'
;MVDQVKVVADDQAPAEQSLRRNLTNRHIQLIAIGGAIGTGLFMGSGKTISLAGPSIIFVYMIIGFMLFFVMRAMGELLLSNLEYKSFSDFASDLLGPWAGYFTGWTYWFCWVVTGMADVVAIT
;
A
#
# COMPACT_ATOMS: atom_id res chain seq x y z
N MET A 1 27.65 -1.99 60.26
CA MET A 1 26.20 -2.14 60.03
C MET A 1 25.81 -1.00 59.09
N VAL A 2 25.82 -1.21 57.76
CA VAL A 2 24.75 -1.88 56.97
C VAL A 2 23.58 -0.89 56.95
N ASP A 3 23.25 -0.17 55.87
CA ASP A 3 23.02 -0.64 54.49
C ASP A 3 23.32 0.43 53.41
N GLN A 4 24.12 0.04 52.43
CA GLN A 4 24.13 0.62 51.09
C GLN A 4 22.86 0.17 50.37
N VAL A 5 21.87 1.06 50.22
CA VAL A 5 20.74 0.82 49.32
C VAL A 5 21.25 0.91 47.88
N LYS A 6 21.68 -0.26 47.42
CA LYS A 6 21.77 -0.75 46.04
C LYS A 6 21.14 0.21 45.02
N VAL A 7 22.01 0.92 44.31
CA VAL A 7 21.71 1.47 42.97
C VAL A 7 21.37 0.27 42.10
N VAL A 8 20.07 -0.02 41.97
CA VAL A 8 19.58 -0.94 40.96
C VAL A 8 19.73 -0.20 39.64
N ALA A 9 20.68 -0.67 38.83
CA ALA A 9 20.83 -0.29 37.45
C ALA A 9 19.45 -0.31 36.78
N ASP A 10 19.05 0.85 36.26
CA ASP A 10 17.94 0.95 35.32
C ASP A 10 18.34 0.10 34.10
N ASP A 11 17.68 -1.04 33.98
CA ASP A 11 17.83 -1.99 32.90
C ASP A 11 17.38 -1.24 31.63
N GLN A 12 18.34 -0.81 30.81
CA GLN A 12 18.05 -0.15 29.55
C GLN A 12 17.35 -1.14 28.60
N ALA A 13 16.02 -1.19 28.70
CA ALA A 13 15.18 -1.68 27.64
C ALA A 13 15.50 -0.85 26.38
N PRO A 14 15.72 -1.48 25.20
CA PRO A 14 16.02 -0.74 24.00
C PRO A 14 14.86 0.20 23.74
N ALA A 15 15.14 1.50 23.68
CA ALA A 15 14.15 2.51 23.34
C ALA A 15 13.54 2.13 22.00
N GLU A 16 12.33 1.56 22.02
CA GLU A 16 11.54 1.40 20.82
C GLU A 16 11.42 2.77 20.19
N GLN A 17 12.07 2.92 19.04
CA GLN A 17 12.11 4.15 18.28
C GLN A 17 10.72 4.39 17.71
N SER A 18 9.82 4.88 18.55
CA SER A 18 8.42 5.06 18.21
C SER A 18 8.32 6.06 17.06
N LEU A 19 7.77 5.60 15.93
CA LEU A 19 7.55 6.44 14.76
C LEU A 19 6.62 7.58 15.16
N ARG A 20 7.08 8.83 15.00
CA ARG A 20 6.24 10.00 15.25
C ARG A 20 5.13 10.05 14.20
N ARG A 21 3.88 9.81 14.60
CA ARG A 21 2.68 9.95 13.74
C ARG A 21 2.40 11.43 13.41
N ASN A 22 3.18 12.02 12.51
CA ASN A 22 2.98 13.39 11.97
C ASN A 22 2.42 13.40 10.53
N LEU A 23 1.93 12.27 10.02
CA LEU A 23 1.26 12.22 8.72
C LEU A 23 -0.10 12.91 8.82
N THR A 24 -0.16 14.13 8.33
CA THR A 24 -1.41 14.88 8.16
C THR A 24 -2.23 14.29 7.01
N ASN A 25 -3.54 14.56 6.98
CA ASN A 25 -4.43 14.08 5.93
C ASN A 25 -3.92 14.47 4.52
N ARG A 26 -3.36 15.68 4.38
CA ARG A 26 -2.73 16.15 3.14
C ARG A 26 -1.56 15.27 2.71
N HIS A 27 -0.69 14.86 3.63
CA HIS A 27 0.44 13.99 3.28
C HIS A 27 -0.04 12.63 2.76
N ILE A 28 -1.08 12.06 3.40
CA ILE A 28 -1.67 10.78 2.98
C ILE A 28 -2.28 10.90 1.57
N GLN A 29 -2.99 11.99 1.29
CA GLN A 29 -3.54 12.25 -0.05
C GLN A 29 -2.43 12.40 -1.10
N LEU A 30 -1.34 13.10 -0.78
CA LEU A 30 -0.21 13.24 -1.70
C LEU A 30 0.49 11.90 -1.99
N ILE A 31 0.63 11.04 -0.98
CA ILE A 31 1.16 9.67 -1.16
C ILE A 31 0.23 8.87 -2.08
N ALA A 32 -1.09 8.95 -1.86
CA ALA A 32 -2.08 8.25 -2.69
C ALA A 32 -2.07 8.73 -4.14
N ILE A 33 -2.05 10.05 -4.37
CA ILE A 33 -2.00 10.65 -5.71
C ILE A 33 -0.67 10.29 -6.41
N GLY A 34 0.45 10.39 -5.69
CA GLY A 34 1.77 10.03 -6.23
C GLY A 34 1.84 8.57 -6.67
N GLY A 35 1.33 7.66 -5.84
CA GLY A 35 1.24 6.24 -6.17
C GLY A 35 0.28 5.93 -7.32
N ALA A 36 -0.87 6.63 -7.39
CA ALA A 36 -1.88 6.40 -8.42
C ALA A 36 -1.49 6.91 -9.81
N ILE A 37 -0.80 8.06 -9.89
CA ILE A 37 -0.34 8.60 -11.17
C ILE A 37 0.86 7.78 -11.67
N GLY A 38 1.88 7.60 -10.82
CA GLY A 38 3.02 6.69 -11.04
C GLY A 38 3.70 6.77 -12.42
N THR A 39 4.55 5.79 -12.70
CA THR A 39 5.15 5.57 -14.03
C THR A 39 4.16 4.94 -15.01
N GLY A 40 3.22 4.14 -14.49
CA GLY A 40 2.22 3.39 -15.28
C GLY A 40 1.30 4.27 -16.13
N LEU A 41 0.84 5.42 -15.63
CA LEU A 41 0.01 6.33 -16.42
C LEU A 41 0.82 6.90 -17.60
N PHE A 42 2.05 7.32 -17.38
CA PHE A 42 2.87 7.96 -18.43
C PHE A 42 3.41 6.95 -19.45
N MET A 43 3.98 5.83 -18.99
CA MET A 43 4.53 4.81 -19.89
C MET A 43 3.42 4.01 -20.60
N GLY A 44 2.34 3.69 -19.89
CA GLY A 44 1.24 2.88 -20.41
C GLY A 44 0.28 3.65 -21.32
N SER A 45 0.05 4.94 -21.07
CA SER A 45 -0.92 5.72 -21.85
C SER A 45 -0.51 5.90 -23.30
N GLY A 46 0.78 6.11 -23.61
CA GLY A 46 1.26 6.30 -24.99
C GLY A 46 0.98 5.10 -25.90
N LYS A 47 1.21 3.87 -25.40
CA LYS A 47 0.87 2.65 -26.15
C LYS A 47 -0.64 2.45 -26.25
N THR A 48 -1.35 2.69 -25.15
CA THR A 48 -2.81 2.49 -25.09
C THR A 48 -3.54 3.49 -25.98
N ILE A 49 -3.07 4.74 -26.07
CA ILE A 49 -3.68 5.79 -26.88
C ILE A 49 -3.42 5.55 -28.38
N SER A 50 -2.25 5.02 -28.74
CA SER A 50 -1.98 4.60 -30.11
C SER A 50 -2.87 3.44 -30.55
N LEU A 51 -3.26 2.54 -29.63
CA LEU A 51 -4.11 1.38 -29.94
C LEU A 51 -5.60 1.73 -29.95
N ALA A 52 -6.07 2.51 -28.98
CA ALA A 52 -7.50 2.84 -28.81
C ALA A 52 -7.93 4.13 -29.52
N GLY A 53 -6.99 5.02 -29.85
CA GLY A 53 -7.30 6.34 -30.41
C GLY A 53 -8.13 7.20 -29.45
N PRO A 54 -8.96 8.14 -29.96
CA PRO A 54 -9.78 9.04 -29.13
C PRO A 54 -10.76 8.31 -28.19
N SER A 55 -11.06 7.03 -28.47
CA SER A 55 -11.98 6.23 -27.67
C SER A 55 -11.43 5.83 -26.29
N ILE A 56 -10.12 6.04 -26.03
CA ILE A 56 -9.48 5.73 -24.74
C ILE A 56 -10.15 6.40 -23.54
N ILE A 57 -10.78 7.56 -23.75
CA ILE A 57 -11.52 8.29 -22.71
C ILE A 57 -12.67 7.42 -22.16
N PHE A 58 -13.39 6.73 -23.05
CA PHE A 58 -14.47 5.83 -22.63
C PHE A 58 -13.94 4.62 -21.88
N VAL A 59 -12.80 4.07 -22.33
CA VAL A 59 -12.14 2.94 -21.66
C VAL A 59 -11.73 3.33 -20.24
N TYR A 60 -11.05 4.47 -20.06
CA TYR A 60 -10.66 4.95 -18.74
C TYR A 60 -11.85 5.35 -17.87
N MET A 61 -12.93 5.88 -18.45
CA MET A 61 -14.14 6.20 -17.70
C MET A 61 -14.81 4.95 -17.14
N ILE A 62 -14.95 3.88 -17.94
CA ILE A 62 -15.58 2.63 -17.50
C ILE A 62 -14.70 1.92 -16.46
N ILE A 63 -13.40 1.80 -16.73
CA ILE A 63 -12.47 1.16 -15.79
C ILE A 63 -12.38 1.97 -14.49
N GLY A 64 -12.24 3.29 -14.58
CA GLY A 64 -12.19 4.18 -13.42
C GLY A 64 -13.45 4.14 -12.57
N PHE A 65 -14.62 4.07 -13.22
CA PHE A 65 -15.90 3.90 -12.53
C PHE A 65 -15.94 2.57 -11.74
N MET A 66 -15.52 1.46 -12.34
CA MET A 66 -15.47 0.18 -11.63
C MET A 66 -14.44 0.18 -10.49
N LEU A 67 -13.25 0.74 -10.72
CA LEU A 67 -12.22 0.87 -9.68
C LEU A 67 -12.66 1.75 -8.51
N PHE A 68 -13.47 2.78 -8.76
CA PHE A 68 -14.03 3.62 -7.70
C PHE A 68 -14.87 2.80 -6.71
N PHE A 69 -15.73 1.88 -7.19
CA PHE A 69 -16.50 1.02 -6.29
C PHE A 69 -15.62 0.06 -5.50
N VAL A 70 -14.61 -0.54 -6.13
CA VAL A 70 -13.66 -1.43 -5.45
C VAL A 70 -12.94 -0.68 -4.33
N MET A 71 -12.40 0.50 -4.62
CA MET A 71 -11.70 1.32 -3.63
C MET A 71 -12.63 1.80 -2.52
N ARG A 72 -13.89 2.13 -2.84
CA ARG A 72 -14.89 2.54 -1.86
C ARG A 72 -15.22 1.41 -0.90
N ALA A 73 -15.47 0.21 -1.41
CA ALA A 73 -15.77 -0.98 -0.62
C ALA A 73 -14.59 -1.38 0.26
N MET A 74 -13.37 -1.34 -0.29
CA MET A 74 -12.15 -1.62 0.45
C MET A 74 -11.90 -0.62 1.58
N GLY A 75 -12.23 0.66 1.36
CA GLY A 75 -12.21 1.69 2.41
C GLY A 75 -13.21 1.43 3.54
N GLU A 76 -14.41 0.92 3.25
CA GLU A 76 -15.37 0.53 4.29
C GLU A 76 -14.89 -0.66 5.09
N LEU A 77 -14.29 -1.64 4.42
CA LEU A 77 -13.76 -2.84 5.05
C LEU A 77 -12.63 -2.50 6.04
N LEU A 78 -11.71 -1.62 5.66
CA LEU A 78 -10.64 -1.13 6.55
C LEU A 78 -11.16 -0.28 7.72
N LEU A 79 -12.29 0.41 7.56
CA LEU A 79 -12.93 1.15 8.65
C LEU A 79 -13.78 0.27 9.57
N SER A 80 -14.24 -0.89 9.08
CA SER A 80 -15.06 -1.82 9.85
C SER A 80 -14.27 -2.57 10.93
N ASN A 81 -13.01 -2.91 10.66
CA ASN A 81 -12.11 -3.50 11.64
C ASN A 81 -10.70 -2.89 11.48
N LEU A 82 -10.28 -2.14 12.50
CA LEU A 82 -9.00 -1.44 12.57
C LEU A 82 -7.81 -2.38 12.88
N GLU A 83 -8.06 -3.66 13.18
CA GLU A 83 -6.99 -4.66 13.31
C GLU A 83 -6.35 -5.01 11.96
N TYR A 84 -7.06 -4.84 10.85
CA TYR A 84 -6.51 -5.04 9.52
C TYR A 84 -5.52 -3.92 9.18
N LYS A 85 -4.24 -4.29 9.09
CA LYS A 85 -3.16 -3.35 8.76
C LYS A 85 -2.75 -3.45 7.29
N SER A 86 -3.05 -4.58 6.65
CA SER A 86 -2.70 -4.88 5.26
C SER A 86 -3.84 -5.54 4.49
N PHE A 87 -3.81 -5.43 3.16
CA PHE A 87 -4.75 -6.13 2.27
C PHE A 87 -4.71 -7.65 2.46
N SER A 88 -3.53 -8.19 2.77
CA SER A 88 -3.33 -9.61 3.04
C SER A 88 -4.02 -10.07 4.32
N ASP A 89 -4.18 -9.19 5.31
CA ASP A 89 -4.73 -9.56 6.63
C ASP A 89 -6.22 -9.86 6.50
N PHE A 90 -6.99 -8.95 5.89
CA PHE A 90 -8.41 -9.21 5.69
C PHE A 90 -8.66 -10.27 4.61
N ALA A 91 -7.78 -10.41 3.60
CA ALA A 91 -7.89 -11.52 2.65
C ALA A 91 -7.74 -12.87 3.36
N SER A 92 -6.83 -12.95 4.33
CA SER A 92 -6.65 -14.15 5.15
C SER A 92 -7.85 -14.44 6.07
N ASP A 93 -8.49 -13.39 6.60
CA ASP A 93 -9.60 -13.53 7.54
C ASP A 93 -10.94 -13.82 6.83
N LEU A 94 -11.22 -13.14 5.70
CA LEU A 94 -12.47 -13.32 4.94
C LEU A 94 -12.47 -14.55 4.04
N LEU A 95 -11.35 -14.89 3.40
CA LEU A 95 -11.25 -15.98 2.41
C LEU A 95 -10.44 -17.18 2.91
N GLY A 96 -9.79 -17.06 4.07
CA GLY A 96 -9.00 -18.10 4.71
C GLY A 96 -7.49 -17.96 4.52
N PRO A 97 -6.69 -18.71 5.29
CA PRO A 97 -5.22 -18.54 5.37
C PRO A 97 -4.50 -18.67 4.03
N TRP A 98 -5.00 -19.52 3.13
CA TRP A 98 -4.46 -19.70 1.79
C TRP A 98 -4.57 -18.45 0.92
N ALA A 99 -5.67 -17.69 1.06
CA ALA A 99 -5.85 -16.45 0.33
C ALA A 99 -4.87 -15.37 0.81
N GLY A 100 -4.59 -15.31 2.12
CA GLY A 100 -3.54 -14.47 2.69
C GLY A 100 -2.16 -14.79 2.09
N TYR A 101 -1.79 -16.07 2.06
CA TYR A 101 -0.52 -16.49 1.47
C TYR A 101 -0.40 -16.11 -0.02
N PHE A 102 -1.45 -16.39 -0.80
CA PHE A 102 -1.45 -16.10 -2.24
C PHE A 102 -1.42 -14.59 -2.54
N THR A 103 -2.23 -13.81 -1.81
CA THR A 103 -2.27 -12.34 -1.96
C THR A 103 -0.95 -11.70 -1.54
N GLY A 104 -0.34 -12.13 -0.45
CA GLY A 104 0.98 -11.68 -0.01
C GLY A 104 2.07 -11.97 -1.05
N TRP A 105 2.12 -13.19 -1.59
CA TRP A 105 3.09 -13.54 -2.63
C TRP A 105 2.86 -12.78 -3.94
N THR A 106 1.61 -12.65 -4.37
CA THR A 106 1.24 -11.88 -5.57
C THR A 106 1.60 -10.42 -5.42
N TYR A 107 1.40 -9.84 -4.22
CA TYR A 107 1.77 -8.47 -3.92
C TYR A 107 3.29 -8.26 -4.01
N TRP A 108 4.07 -9.15 -3.40
CA TRP A 108 5.53 -9.09 -3.51
C TRP A 108 6.02 -9.19 -4.96
N PHE A 109 5.47 -10.14 -5.73
CA PHE A 109 5.83 -10.32 -7.14
C PHE A 109 5.45 -9.09 -7.98
N CYS A 110 4.30 -8.47 -7.71
CA CYS A 110 3.87 -7.23 -8.36
C CYS A 110 4.92 -6.11 -8.17
N TRP A 111 5.47 -5.95 -6.96
CA TRP A 111 6.54 -4.97 -6.71
C TRP A 111 7.84 -5.29 -7.43
N VAL A 112 8.25 -6.57 -7.48
CA VAL A 112 9.44 -6.99 -8.23
C VAL A 112 9.27 -6.69 -9.72
N VAL A 113 8.12 -7.06 -10.31
CA VAL A 113 7.82 -6.79 -11.72
C VAL A 113 7.75 -5.30 -12.00
N THR A 114 7.14 -4.51 -11.10
CA THR A 114 7.07 -3.04 -11.23
C THR A 114 8.47 -2.44 -11.22
N GLY A 115 9.33 -2.86 -10.30
CA GLY A 115 10.72 -2.40 -10.26
C GLY A 115 11.49 -2.75 -11.54
N MET A 116 11.30 -3.94 -12.09
CA MET A 116 11.89 -4.33 -13.38
C MET A 116 11.34 -3.49 -14.54
N ALA A 117 10.03 -3.23 -14.56
CA ALA A 117 9.38 -2.43 -15.59
C ALA A 117 9.89 -0.97 -15.57
N ASP A 118 10.08 -0.39 -14.38
CA ASP A 118 10.65 0.94 -14.23
C ASP A 118 12.11 1.00 -14.71
N VAL A 119 12.92 -0.04 -14.49
CA VAL A 119 14.30 -0.11 -15.02
C VAL A 119 14.30 -0.16 -16.55
N VAL A 120 13.43 -1.00 -17.15
CA VAL A 120 13.28 -1.08 -18.62
C VAL A 120 12.77 0.23 -19.21
N ALA A 121 11.96 0.99 -18.48
CA ALA A 121 11.47 2.29 -18.94
C ALA A 121 12.59 3.35 -19.03
N ILE A 122 13.66 3.20 -18.24
CA ILE A 122 14.79 4.14 -18.19
C ILE A 122 15.83 3.85 -19.29
N THR A 123 15.96 2.59 -19.72
CA THR A 123 16.95 2.13 -20.71
C THR A 123 16.41 2.09 -22.13
#